data_AF-A0A9D9VNZ7-F1
#
_entry.id   AF-A0A9D9VNZ7-F1
#
_cell.length_a   1.000
_cell.length_b   1.000
_cell.length_c   1.000
_cell.angle_alpha   90.00
_cell.angle_beta   90.00
_cell.angle_gamma   90.00
#
_symmetry.space_group_name_H-M   'P 1'
#
loop_
_entity.id
_entity.type
_entity.pdbx_description
1 polymer ?
#
loop_
_entity_poly.entity_id
_entity_poly.type
_entity_poly.pdbx_seq_one_letter_code
_entity_poly.pdbx_strand_id
1 'polypeptide(L)'
;MNETRPFLTVKVGDTSTIISYVVDGEVVVMHTHPVGYKHIEAEGMNIVAGSKFIDGILYLLEFISLQDRIPTNFKITSPRYSVWIGEVIEKTSYTQFFTDGIPVSVTIEGITEAPLSYARHSQTIHSFKL
;
A
#
# COMPACT_ATOMS: atom_id res chain seq x y z
N MET A 1 -6.00 26.47 -7.35
CA MET A 1 -6.66 25.55 -6.41
C MET A 1 -5.83 24.27 -6.40
N ASN A 2 -5.13 23.98 -5.30
CA ASN A 2 -4.61 22.62 -5.08
C ASN A 2 -5.82 21.79 -4.64
N GLU A 3 -6.51 21.17 -5.61
CA GLU A 3 -7.46 20.12 -5.29
C GLU A 3 -6.64 18.97 -4.72
N THR A 4 -6.63 18.84 -3.39
CA THR A 4 -5.96 17.73 -2.72
C THR A 4 -6.79 16.49 -2.98
N ARG A 5 -6.56 15.85 -4.13
CA ARG A 5 -7.31 14.66 -4.54
C ARG A 5 -7.28 13.64 -3.40
N PRO A 6 -8.42 12.98 -3.12
CA PRO A 6 -8.46 11.99 -2.07
C PRO A 6 -7.45 10.88 -2.33
N PHE A 7 -6.85 10.36 -1.26
CA PHE A 7 -5.83 9.33 -1.35
C PHE A 7 -5.94 8.33 -0.19
N LEU A 8 -5.47 7.11 -0.44
CA LEU A 8 -5.29 6.10 0.58
C LEU A 8 -3.91 6.25 1.20
N THR A 9 -3.80 6.15 2.52
CA THR A 9 -2.54 5.96 3.22
C THR A 9 -2.45 4.53 3.73
N VAL A 10 -1.28 3.92 3.59
CA VAL A 10 -1.00 2.55 4.03
C VAL A 10 0.30 2.59 4.84
N LYS A 11 0.17 2.49 6.17
CA LYS A 11 1.30 2.51 7.10
C LYS A 11 1.50 1.11 7.67
N VAL A 12 2.60 0.48 7.30
CA VAL A 12 2.88 -0.91 7.69
C VAL A 12 3.74 -0.92 8.95
N GLY A 13 3.22 -1.52 10.02
CA GLY A 13 3.94 -1.75 11.27
C GLY A 13 4.36 -3.22 11.42
N ASP A 14 4.95 -3.55 12.56
CA ASP A 14 5.44 -4.90 12.83
C ASP A 14 4.34 -5.95 12.90
N THR A 15 3.23 -5.62 13.55
CA THR A 15 2.13 -6.56 13.84
C THR A 15 0.87 -6.27 13.03
N SER A 16 0.70 -5.04 12.58
CA SER A 16 -0.50 -4.57 11.91
C SER A 16 -0.18 -3.49 10.87
N THR A 17 -1.12 -3.28 9.95
CA THR A 17 -1.10 -2.21 8.97
C THR A 17 -2.25 -1.26 9.23
N ILE A 18 -1.97 0.04 9.25
CA ILE A 18 -2.99 1.09 9.35
C ILE A 18 -3.28 1.59 7.95
N ILE A 19 -4.54 1.53 7.57
CA ILE A 19 -5.02 1.95 6.25
C ILE A 19 -6.01 3.08 6.49
N SER A 20 -5.81 4.23 5.86
CA SER A 20 -6.68 5.40 6.08
C SER A 20 -7.02 6.10 4.78
N TYR A 21 -8.28 6.46 4.61
CA TYR A 21 -8.75 7.32 3.53
C TYR A 21 -8.64 8.78 3.96
N VAL A 22 -7.97 9.58 3.16
CA VAL A 22 -7.72 11.00 3.45
C VAL A 22 -8.37 11.85 2.36
N VAL A 23 -9.19 12.81 2.79
CA VAL A 23 -9.86 13.79 1.92
C VAL A 23 -9.56 15.18 2.49
N ASP A 24 -9.07 16.09 1.66
CA ASP A 24 -8.72 17.46 2.07
C ASP A 24 -7.78 17.58 3.29
N GLY A 25 -6.94 16.57 3.49
CA GLY A 25 -5.97 16.50 4.60
C GLY A 25 -6.51 15.87 5.88
N GLU A 26 -7.80 15.55 5.94
CA GLU A 26 -8.46 14.92 7.09
C GLU A 26 -8.69 13.43 6.86
N VAL A 27 -8.53 12.63 7.92
CA VAL A 27 -8.82 11.18 7.86
C VAL A 27 -10.32 10.97 7.99
N VAL A 28 -10.94 10.46 6.92
CA VAL A 28 -12.39 10.21 6.87
C VAL A 28 -12.74 8.81 7.38
N VAL A 29 -11.95 7.81 7.00
CA VAL A 29 -12.07 6.44 7.51
C VAL A 29 -10.71 5.83 7.73
N MET A 30 -10.59 4.99 8.76
CA MET A 30 -9.38 4.27 9.10
C MET A 30 -9.71 2.82 9.48
N HIS A 31 -8.86 1.90 9.06
CA HIS A 31 -8.90 0.50 9.42
C HIS A 31 -7.51 0.05 9.88
N THR A 32 -7.48 -0.73 10.96
CA THR A 32 -6.27 -1.42 11.42
C THR A 32 -6.38 -2.89 11.04
N HIS A 33 -5.58 -3.30 10.06
CA HIS A 33 -5.54 -4.66 9.57
C HIS A 33 -4.49 -5.47 10.35
N PRO A 34 -4.81 -6.66 10.91
CA PRO A 34 -3.88 -7.45 11.72
C PRO A 34 -2.80 -8.18 10.90
N VAL A 35 -2.32 -7.58 9.82
CA VAL A 35 -1.19 -8.05 9.02
C VAL A 35 -0.14 -6.96 9.00
N GLY A 36 1.04 -7.26 9.53
CA GLY A 36 2.22 -6.38 9.52
C GLY A 36 3.45 -7.15 9.06
N TYR A 37 4.64 -6.57 9.24
CA TYR A 37 5.89 -7.18 8.78
C TYR A 37 6.10 -8.61 9.26
N LYS A 38 5.84 -8.89 10.54
CA LYS A 38 6.04 -10.24 11.11
C LYS A 38 5.16 -11.28 10.44
N HIS A 39 3.92 -10.91 10.08
CA HIS A 39 3.01 -11.80 9.35
C HIS A 39 3.49 -12.02 7.91
N ILE A 40 3.92 -10.95 7.24
CA ILE A 40 4.44 -11.01 5.86
C ILE A 40 5.71 -11.87 5.79
N GLU A 41 6.63 -11.69 6.75
CA GLU A 41 7.88 -12.45 6.88
C GLU A 41 7.63 -13.92 7.22
N ALA A 42 6.72 -14.21 8.15
CA ALA A 42 6.40 -15.58 8.55
C ALA A 42 5.85 -16.43 7.40
N GLU A 43 5.11 -15.80 6.48
CA GLU A 43 4.59 -16.42 5.26
C GLU A 43 5.61 -16.41 4.10
N GLY A 44 6.80 -15.85 4.30
CA GLY A 44 7.88 -15.85 3.31
C GLY A 44 7.69 -14.88 2.14
N MET A 45 6.93 -13.79 2.32
CA MET A 45 6.73 -12.75 1.30
C MET A 45 6.21 -13.30 -0.06
N ASN A 46 5.39 -14.34 0.00
CA ASN A 46 4.83 -15.00 -1.17
C ASN A 46 3.47 -14.38 -1.58
N ILE A 47 2.83 -14.98 -2.58
CA ILE A 47 1.50 -14.55 -3.05
C ILE A 47 0.41 -14.63 -1.97
N VAL A 48 0.51 -15.57 -1.03
CA VAL A 48 -0.43 -15.72 0.09
C VAL A 48 -0.27 -14.56 1.07
N ALA A 49 0.97 -14.18 1.40
CA ALA A 49 1.26 -13.01 2.21
C ALA A 49 0.72 -11.73 1.55
N GLY A 50 0.92 -11.60 0.22
CA GLY A 50 0.40 -10.49 -0.57
C GLY A 50 -1.12 -10.41 -0.53
N SER A 51 -1.81 -11.54 -0.75
CA SER A 51 -3.28 -11.63 -0.68
C SER A 51 -3.79 -11.21 0.70
N LYS A 52 -3.24 -11.79 1.77
CA LYS A 52 -3.64 -11.46 3.16
C LYS A 52 -3.43 -10.00 3.48
N PHE A 53 -2.37 -9.38 2.97
CA PHE A 53 -2.12 -7.95 3.14
C PHE A 53 -3.15 -7.09 2.40
N ILE A 54 -3.45 -7.44 1.15
CA ILE A 54 -4.40 -6.73 0.28
C ILE A 54 -5.82 -6.79 0.83
N ASP A 55 -6.22 -7.87 1.51
CA ASP A 55 -7.56 -8.00 2.09
C ASP A 55 -7.96 -6.80 2.98
N GLY A 56 -7.01 -6.24 3.74
CA GLY A 56 -7.26 -5.05 4.56
C GLY A 56 -7.49 -3.78 3.74
N ILE A 57 -6.81 -3.66 2.59
CA ILE A 57 -7.00 -2.55 1.65
C ILE A 57 -8.36 -2.70 0.98
N LEU A 58 -8.70 -3.90 0.48
CA LEU A 58 -9.99 -4.18 -0.14
C LEU A 58 -11.14 -3.90 0.83
N TYR A 59 -11.02 -4.33 2.09
CA TYR A 59 -12.03 -4.05 3.12
C TYR A 59 -12.33 -2.55 3.26
N LEU A 60 -11.29 -1.71 3.34
CA LEU A 60 -11.49 -0.28 3.47
C LEU A 60 -12.00 0.36 2.16
N LEU A 61 -11.56 -0.15 1.00
CA LEU A 61 -12.10 0.27 -0.29
C LEU A 61 -13.59 -0.08 -0.45
N GLU A 62 -14.05 -1.25 -0.01
CA GLU A 62 -15.47 -1.60 -0.01
C GLU A 62 -16.28 -0.59 0.81
N PHE A 63 -15.78 -0.24 1.99
CA PHE A 63 -16.43 0.77 2.82
C PHE A 63 -16.49 2.15 2.14
N ILE A 64 -15.39 2.59 1.50
CA ILE A 64 -15.37 3.84 0.73
C ILE A 64 -16.38 3.77 -0.42
N SER A 65 -16.43 2.66 -1.17
CA SER A 65 -17.28 2.53 -2.36
C SER A 65 -18.77 2.71 -2.08
N LEU A 66 -19.20 2.49 -0.84
CA LEU A 66 -20.58 2.74 -0.39
C LEU A 66 -20.89 4.23 -0.17
N GLN A 67 -19.86 5.07 -0.02
CA GLN A 67 -19.98 6.47 0.40
C GLN A 67 -19.42 7.46 -0.62
N ASP A 68 -18.38 7.08 -1.37
CA ASP A 68 -17.60 7.97 -2.24
C ASP A 68 -16.88 7.19 -3.35
N ARG A 69 -16.28 7.93 -4.31
CA ARG A 69 -15.45 7.38 -5.37
C ARG A 69 -14.14 6.84 -4.81
N ILE A 70 -13.72 5.71 -5.35
CA ILE A 70 -12.50 5.02 -4.92
C ILE A 70 -11.25 5.80 -5.32
N PRO A 71 -10.33 6.09 -4.38
CA PRO A 71 -9.09 6.78 -4.70
C PRO A 71 -8.18 5.89 -5.55
N THR A 72 -7.47 6.49 -6.50
CA THR A 72 -6.43 5.82 -7.28
C THR A 72 -5.02 6.18 -6.83
N ASN A 73 -4.88 7.09 -5.86
CA ASN A 73 -3.60 7.50 -5.28
C ASN A 73 -3.40 6.84 -3.93
N PHE A 74 -2.29 6.11 -3.78
CA PHE A 74 -1.92 5.38 -2.58
C PHE A 74 -0.58 5.92 -2.09
N LYS A 75 -0.49 6.17 -0.79
CA LYS A 75 0.73 6.60 -0.11
C LYS A 75 1.14 5.54 0.88
N ILE A 76 2.31 4.97 0.68
CA ILE A 76 2.84 3.91 1.53
C ILE A 76 3.90 4.49 2.45
N THR A 77 3.74 4.29 3.75
CA THR A 77 4.80 4.48 4.74
C THR A 77 5.25 3.11 5.22
N SER A 78 6.42 2.66 4.77
CA SER A 78 6.93 1.35 5.10
C SER A 78 8.46 1.36 5.16
N PRO A 79 9.08 1.43 6.37
CA PRO A 79 10.54 1.40 6.50
C PRO A 79 11.19 0.11 5.96
N ARG A 80 10.43 -0.99 5.89
CA ARG A 80 10.89 -2.29 5.37
C ARG A 80 10.06 -2.71 4.17
N TYR A 81 10.66 -3.47 3.26
CA TYR A 81 9.96 -4.11 2.13
C TYR A 81 9.09 -3.17 1.27
N SER A 82 9.38 -1.87 1.25
CA SER A 82 8.55 -0.86 0.57
C SER A 82 8.33 -1.17 -0.90
N VAL A 83 9.36 -1.69 -1.59
CA VAL A 83 9.29 -2.11 -2.99
C VAL A 83 8.33 -3.29 -3.16
N TRP A 84 8.49 -4.36 -2.39
CA TRP A 84 7.61 -5.54 -2.48
C TRP A 84 6.16 -5.18 -2.15
N ILE A 85 5.93 -4.37 -1.11
CA ILE A 85 4.59 -3.92 -0.71
C ILE A 85 3.97 -3.04 -1.81
N GLY A 86 4.75 -2.14 -2.40
CA GLY A 86 4.33 -1.32 -3.53
C GLY A 86 3.93 -2.16 -4.73
N GLU A 87 4.77 -3.13 -5.13
CA GLU A 87 4.47 -4.05 -6.22
C GLU A 87 3.20 -4.88 -5.97
N VAL A 88 2.99 -5.35 -4.73
CA VAL A 88 1.78 -6.10 -4.35
C VAL A 88 0.53 -5.24 -4.55
N ILE A 89 0.58 -3.97 -4.16
CA ILE A 89 -0.53 -3.02 -4.34
C ILE A 89 -0.76 -2.71 -5.83
N GLU A 90 0.30 -2.49 -6.60
CA GLU A 90 0.21 -2.16 -8.04
C GLU A 90 -0.26 -3.34 -8.90
N LYS A 91 0.18 -4.57 -8.58
CA LYS A 91 -0.21 -5.79 -9.32
C LYS A 91 -1.66 -6.20 -9.05
N THR A 92 -2.25 -5.74 -7.97
CA THR A 92 -3.62 -6.09 -7.59
C THR A 92 -4.62 -5.40 -8.52
N SER A 93 -5.51 -6.19 -9.12
CA SER A 93 -6.57 -5.68 -9.97
C SER A 93 -7.78 -5.26 -9.12
N TYR A 94 -7.95 -3.95 -8.92
CA TYR A 94 -9.11 -3.38 -8.21
C TYR A 94 -10.35 -3.24 -9.12
N THR A 95 -10.52 -4.14 -10.08
CA THR A 95 -11.57 -4.06 -11.12
C THR A 95 -12.97 -4.01 -10.55
N GLN A 96 -13.20 -4.64 -9.39
CA GLN A 96 -14.47 -4.57 -8.64
C GLN A 96 -14.88 -3.15 -8.23
N PHE A 97 -13.94 -2.19 -8.19
CA PHE A 97 -14.16 -0.81 -7.78
C PHE A 97 -14.23 0.19 -8.94
N PHE A 98 -14.22 -0.30 -10.19
CA PHE A 98 -14.26 0.49 -11.42
C PHE A 98 -13.31 1.72 -11.39
N THR A 99 -12.01 1.48 -11.61
CA THR A 99 -11.00 2.56 -11.66
C THR A 99 -11.00 3.35 -12.98
N ASP A 100 -11.95 3.10 -13.89
CA ASP A 100 -12.07 3.75 -15.21
C ASP A 100 -10.76 3.68 -16.04
N GLY A 101 -10.02 2.58 -15.92
CA GLY A 101 -8.73 2.39 -16.59
C GLY A 101 -7.58 3.22 -16.01
N ILE A 102 -7.79 3.97 -14.93
CA ILE A 102 -6.76 4.74 -14.25
C ILE A 102 -5.91 3.79 -13.39
N PRO A 103 -4.59 3.71 -13.61
CA PRO A 103 -3.72 2.86 -12.80
C PRO A 103 -3.62 3.40 -11.38
N VAL A 104 -3.45 2.48 -10.41
CA VAL A 104 -3.15 2.85 -9.03
C VAL A 104 -1.74 3.40 -8.98
N SER A 105 -1.59 4.62 -8.45
CA SER A 105 -0.29 5.25 -8.24
C SER A 105 0.13 5.06 -6.79
N VAL A 106 1.31 4.47 -6.59
CA VAL A 106 1.89 4.26 -5.27
C VAL A 106 3.04 5.24 -5.05
N THR A 107 2.95 6.05 -3.99
CA THR A 107 4.03 6.91 -3.52
C THR A 107 4.61 6.34 -2.23
N ILE A 108 5.91 6.06 -2.19
CA ILE A 108 6.59 5.60 -0.97
C ILE A 108 7.10 6.83 -0.21
N GLU A 109 6.64 7.01 1.02
CA GLU A 109 7.04 8.09 1.93
C GLU A 109 7.94 7.55 3.06
N GLY A 110 8.97 8.31 3.45
CA GLY A 110 9.79 8.00 4.63
C GLY A 110 11.05 7.15 4.40
N ILE A 111 11.62 7.13 3.18
CA ILE A 111 12.93 6.52 2.92
C ILE A 111 14.03 7.51 3.33
N THR A 112 14.22 7.77 4.62
CA THR A 112 15.29 8.70 5.06
C THR A 112 16.68 8.10 4.99
N GLU A 113 16.84 6.77 4.99
CA GLU A 113 18.10 6.07 4.76
C GLU A 113 17.76 4.59 4.56
N ALA A 114 18.01 4.05 3.37
CA ALA A 114 17.89 2.61 3.17
C ALA A 114 18.93 1.91 4.06
N PRO A 115 18.56 0.96 4.94
CA PRO A 115 19.56 0.16 5.61
C PRO A 115 20.31 -0.65 4.56
N LEU A 116 21.62 -0.38 4.41
CA LEU A 116 22.57 -1.05 3.50
C LEU A 116 22.55 -2.60 3.59
N SER A 117 21.91 -3.16 4.64
CA SER A 117 21.62 -4.58 4.80
C SER A 117 20.77 -5.18 3.67
N TYR A 118 19.90 -4.40 3.01
CA TYR A 118 18.96 -4.93 2.02
C TYR A 118 19.54 -5.10 0.61
N ALA A 119 20.74 -4.59 0.34
CA ALA A 119 21.46 -4.76 -0.92
C ALA A 119 21.96 -6.21 -1.18
N ARG A 120 21.57 -7.18 -0.35
CA ARG A 120 21.99 -8.59 -0.46
C ARG A 120 20.95 -9.52 -1.09
N HIS A 121 19.75 -9.04 -1.40
CA HIS A 121 18.82 -9.82 -2.23
C HIS A 121 19.15 -9.62 -3.72
N SER A 122 19.62 -10.68 -4.36
CA SER A 122 20.02 -10.73 -5.77
C SER A 122 18.90 -10.39 -6.77
N GLN A 123 17.65 -10.28 -6.33
CA GLN A 123 16.52 -9.87 -7.17
C GLN A 123 16.28 -8.35 -7.22
N THR A 124 16.92 -7.55 -6.36
CA THR A 124 16.71 -6.09 -6.33
C THR A 124 17.62 -5.33 -7.30
N ILE A 125 18.56 -6.01 -7.97
CA ILE A 125 19.57 -5.37 -8.84
C ILE A 125 18.99 -4.95 -10.21
N HIS A 126 17.81 -5.44 -10.61
CA HIS A 126 17.34 -5.32 -11.99
C HIS A 126 16.27 -4.27 -12.28
N SER A 127 16.10 -3.24 -11.46
CA SER A 127 15.17 -2.16 -11.81
C SER A 127 15.64 -0.79 -11.32
N PHE A 128 16.83 -0.39 -11.77
CA PHE A 128 17.18 1.02 -11.86
C PHE A 128 17.49 1.33 -13.32
N LYS A 129 16.64 2.14 -13.94
CA LYS A 129 17.00 2.89 -15.15
C LYS A 129 16.92 4.37 -14.77
N LEU A 130 18.06 5.04 -14.90
CA LEU A 130 18.23 6.49 -14.79
C LEU A 130 17.31 7.22 -15.78
#